data_AF-M3Y536-F1
#
_entry.id   AF-M3Y536-F1
#
_cell.length_a   1.000
_cell.length_b   1.000
_cell.length_c   1.000
_cell.angle_alpha   90.00
_cell.angle_beta   90.00
_cell.angle_gamma   90.00
#
_symmetry.space_group_name_H-M   'P 1'
#
loop_
_entity.id
_entity.type
_entity.pdbx_description
1 polymer ?
#
loop_
_entity_poly.entity_id
_entity_poly.type
_entity_poly.pdbx_seq_one_letter_code
_entity_poly.pdbx_strand_id
1 'polypeptide(L)'
;MSRLEAKKPSLCKSEPLTSEKVRATLCVLKGILTSSYGPSGRLKQVHNGLGGCVCTTSQSSALLSNLPVTHPILKILTTSTKNHVSCFSDCGLFTAILCCNLIENVQRTGLTPTTVIKLNQHLLRLCTNYLKSESCGCRIPVDFSSPQTLLCLVRSIVTSKPACMLTREETDHISALVLKAFLLTIPENTKDRLILGKSIIVPLKGHRVLDSTVFPGILIEVSEVQLMKILPIKKSNAFKVALFCASLSGDLSDTGEGTMVVSSGVSLENAVLEQLLNLGRQLVSDHVDLVMCQKVLHPSLKQFLSMHQVIAIDRVGVALMEPLSKVTGTQPIGSLGSISPSSYGSVKDLCPAKFGFKHFLHLIPNEATICSLLLCNRNDTAWDELKLTCQTALHVLQLTIKEPCVLLGGGCTETHLAAYIRHKTCNEPESILRDDGCTQTELQLLTEAFCRALESVAGSLEHDGDL
;
A
#
# COMPACT_ATOMS: atom_id res chain seq x y z
N MET A 1 -37.13 12.64 27.95
CA MET A 1 -36.77 14.06 27.73
C MET A 1 -35.34 14.14 27.22
N SER A 2 -35.15 14.08 25.89
CA SER A 2 -33.85 14.36 25.28
C SER A 2 -33.65 15.88 25.30
N ARG A 3 -32.65 16.35 26.06
CA ARG A 3 -32.24 17.76 26.00
C ARG A 3 -31.56 17.99 24.64
N LEU A 4 -32.29 18.61 23.72
CA LEU A 4 -31.71 19.25 22.54
C LEU A 4 -30.85 20.42 23.03
N GLU A 5 -29.55 20.17 23.25
CA GLU A 5 -28.61 21.28 23.40
C GLU A 5 -28.51 22.00 22.05
N ALA A 6 -28.78 23.30 22.05
CA ALA A 6 -28.57 24.16 20.90
C ALA A 6 -27.11 24.03 20.45
N LYS A 7 -26.91 23.64 19.18
CA LYS A 7 -25.59 23.48 18.56
C LYS A 7 -24.85 24.82 18.68
N LYS A 8 -23.89 24.92 19.61
CA LYS A 8 -23.09 26.14 19.80
C LYS A 8 -22.45 26.50 18.45
N PRO A 9 -22.44 27.79 18.05
CA PRO A 9 -21.78 28.20 16.83
C PRO A 9 -20.31 27.78 16.90
N SER A 10 -19.79 27.25 15.79
CA SER A 10 -18.38 26.87 15.68
C SER A 10 -17.52 28.13 15.79
N LEU A 11 -17.07 28.44 17.01
CA LEU A 11 -16.10 29.48 17.29
C LEU A 11 -14.76 29.07 16.67
N CYS A 12 -14.42 29.68 15.54
CA CYS A 12 -13.08 29.56 14.97
C CYS A 12 -12.14 30.45 15.80
N LYS A 13 -11.50 29.86 16.82
CA LYS A 13 -10.41 30.52 17.54
C LYS A 13 -9.10 30.22 16.79
N SER A 14 -8.53 31.22 16.14
CA SER A 14 -7.16 31.13 15.60
C SER A 14 -6.18 31.39 16.74
N GLU A 15 -5.68 30.34 17.39
CA GLU A 15 -4.50 30.47 18.24
C GLU A 15 -3.26 30.57 17.32
N PRO A 16 -2.33 31.50 17.58
CA PRO A 16 -1.09 31.57 16.80
C PRO A 16 -0.27 30.29 17.00
N LEU A 17 0.53 29.92 16.00
CA LEU A 17 1.45 28.78 16.08
C LEU A 17 2.43 28.88 17.28
N THR A 18 2.69 30.11 17.74
CA THR A 18 3.54 30.43 18.88
C THR A 18 2.88 30.15 20.23
N SER A 19 1.59 29.80 20.28
CA SER A 19 0.93 29.49 21.55
C SER A 19 1.62 28.30 22.24
N GLU A 20 1.77 28.40 23.55
CA GLU A 20 2.45 27.37 24.35
C GLU A 20 1.75 26.02 24.21
N LYS A 21 0.42 26.02 24.12
CA LYS A 21 -0.39 24.83 23.90
C LYS A 21 -0.08 24.15 22.57
N VAL A 22 0.05 24.92 21.49
CA VAL A 22 0.40 24.38 20.16
C VAL A 22 1.81 23.81 20.19
N ARG A 23 2.77 24.52 20.79
CA ARG A 23 4.16 24.06 20.93
C ARG A 23 4.26 22.77 21.75
N ALA A 24 3.56 22.68 22.88
CA ALA A 24 3.53 21.49 23.71
C ALA A 24 2.95 20.29 22.93
N THR A 25 1.84 20.50 22.22
CA THR A 25 1.20 19.42 21.45
C THR A 25 2.07 18.97 20.27
N LEU A 26 2.74 19.89 19.57
CA LEU A 26 3.70 19.56 18.51
C LEU A 26 4.90 18.80 19.05
N CYS A 27 5.42 19.19 20.21
CA CYS A 27 6.54 18.51 20.88
C CYS A 27 6.18 17.06 21.22
N VAL A 28 4.98 16.81 21.76
CA VAL A 28 4.48 15.45 22.05
C VAL A 28 4.39 14.63 20.77
N LEU A 29 3.78 15.16 19.70
CA LEU A 29 3.68 14.45 18.43
C LEU A 29 5.07 14.14 17.86
N LYS A 30 5.97 15.13 17.85
CA LYS A 30 7.35 14.97 17.40
C LYS A 30 8.04 13.85 18.20
N GLY A 31 7.96 13.84 19.53
CA GLY A 31 8.55 12.80 20.37
C GLY A 31 8.03 11.39 20.08
N ILE A 32 6.72 11.25 19.80
CA ILE A 32 6.14 9.97 19.39
C ILE A 32 6.75 9.50 18.05
N LEU A 33 6.89 10.41 17.09
CA LEU A 33 7.38 10.10 15.74
C LEU A 33 8.88 9.84 15.72
N THR A 34 9.68 10.71 16.35
CA THR A 34 11.14 10.59 16.40
C THR A 34 11.54 9.29 17.06
N SER A 35 10.91 8.92 18.18
CA SER A 35 11.23 7.67 18.86
C SER A 35 10.88 6.39 18.09
N SER A 36 10.24 6.47 16.92
CA SER A 36 10.02 5.34 15.99
C SER A 36 10.92 5.39 14.75
N TYR A 37 11.77 6.42 14.60
CA TYR A 37 12.42 6.72 13.33
C TYR A 37 13.72 5.92 13.15
N GLY A 38 13.84 5.25 12.00
CA GLY A 38 15.05 4.49 11.64
C GLY A 38 15.07 3.04 12.16
N PRO A 39 16.12 2.27 11.83
CA PRO A 39 16.21 0.84 12.15
C PRO A 39 16.23 0.54 13.65
N SER A 40 16.81 1.43 14.45
CA SER A 40 16.86 1.34 15.92
C SER A 40 15.65 2.00 16.60
N GLY A 41 14.63 2.40 15.83
CA GLY A 41 13.42 3.04 16.34
C GLY A 41 12.62 2.12 17.27
N ARG A 42 12.04 2.71 18.32
CA ARG A 42 11.22 1.98 19.30
C ARG A 42 9.84 1.67 18.73
N LEU A 43 9.35 0.47 19.03
CA LEU A 43 8.03 0.03 18.61
C LEU A 43 6.92 0.80 19.32
N LYS A 44 5.80 1.04 18.64
CA LYS A 44 4.60 1.64 19.22
C LYS A 44 3.50 0.61 19.33
N GLN A 45 3.01 0.44 20.55
CA GLN A 45 1.80 -0.34 20.82
C GLN A 45 0.63 0.62 20.95
N VAL A 46 -0.31 0.54 20.02
CA VAL A 46 -1.49 1.39 19.97
C VAL A 46 -2.70 0.58 20.41
N HIS A 47 -3.30 1.03 21.51
CA HIS A 47 -4.49 0.42 22.12
C HIS A 47 -5.72 1.22 21.74
N ASN A 48 -6.74 0.56 21.19
CA ASN A 48 -8.04 1.19 20.97
C ASN A 48 -8.85 1.21 22.28
N GLY A 49 -9.48 2.34 22.59
CA GLY A 49 -10.31 2.50 23.79
C GLY A 49 -11.59 1.65 23.79
N LEU A 50 -11.97 1.09 22.65
CA LEU A 50 -13.14 0.20 22.51
C LEU A 50 -12.80 -1.28 22.79
N GLY A 51 -11.55 -1.60 23.12
CA GLY A 51 -11.05 -2.99 23.15
C GLY A 51 -10.77 -3.55 21.75
N GLY A 52 -10.10 -4.70 21.68
CA GLY A 52 -9.75 -5.37 20.42
C GLY A 52 -8.26 -5.64 20.24
N CYS A 53 -7.85 -5.86 18.98
CA CYS A 53 -6.47 -6.18 18.62
C CYS A 53 -5.53 -5.00 18.91
N VAL A 54 -4.42 -5.26 19.60
CA VAL A 54 -3.36 -4.28 19.86
C VAL A 54 -2.46 -4.19 18.63
N CYS A 55 -2.37 -2.99 18.05
CA CYS A 55 -1.49 -2.73 16.92
C CYS A 55 -0.07 -2.45 17.42
N THR A 56 0.89 -3.32 17.12
CA THR A 56 2.32 -3.05 17.36
C THR A 56 2.97 -2.70 16.03
N THR A 57 3.53 -1.48 15.90
CA THR A 57 4.08 -1.02 14.62
C THR A 57 5.29 -0.10 14.79
N SER A 58 6.16 -0.10 13.79
CA SER A 58 7.24 0.87 13.56
C SER A 58 6.96 1.79 12.36
N GLN A 59 5.85 1.59 11.66
CA GLN A 59 5.52 2.29 10.43
C GLN A 59 4.58 3.48 10.64
N SER A 60 4.82 4.56 9.90
CA SER A 60 3.97 5.74 9.89
C SER A 60 2.55 5.46 9.41
N SER A 61 2.36 4.57 8.44
CA SER A 61 1.04 4.23 7.88
C SER A 61 0.11 3.66 8.95
N ALA A 62 0.59 2.66 9.69
CA ALA A 62 -0.16 2.02 10.77
C ALA A 62 -0.26 2.94 12.00
N LEU A 63 0.83 3.61 12.40
CA LEU A 63 0.83 4.52 13.54
C LEU A 63 -0.17 5.67 13.37
N LEU A 64 -0.10 6.40 12.26
CA LEU A 64 -0.94 7.58 12.04
C LEU A 64 -2.41 7.22 11.79
N SER A 65 -2.69 6.03 11.25
CA SER A 65 -4.06 5.55 11.05
C SER A 65 -4.76 5.24 12.36
N ASN A 66 -4.01 4.77 13.37
CA ASN A 66 -4.53 4.42 14.68
C ASN A 66 -4.39 5.55 15.72
N LEU A 67 -3.78 6.69 15.37
CA LEU A 67 -3.62 7.85 16.25
C LEU A 67 -4.77 8.86 16.05
N PRO A 68 -5.76 8.95 16.97
CA PRO A 68 -6.80 9.97 16.89
C PRO A 68 -6.23 11.34 17.28
N VAL A 69 -6.30 12.30 16.35
CA VAL A 69 -5.78 13.65 16.56
C VAL A 69 -6.93 14.66 16.54
N THR A 70 -7.11 15.38 17.64
CA THR A 70 -8.16 16.40 17.80
C THR A 70 -7.70 17.81 17.46
N HIS A 71 -6.42 18.13 17.73
CA HIS A 71 -5.89 19.47 17.52
C HIS A 71 -5.84 19.82 16.02
N PRO A 72 -6.40 20.96 15.56
CA PRO A 72 -6.50 21.30 14.13
C PRO A 72 -5.16 21.28 13.38
N ILE A 73 -4.12 21.87 13.96
CA ILE A 73 -2.77 21.92 13.37
C ILE A 73 -2.18 20.51 13.18
N LEU A 74 -2.28 19.66 14.21
CA LEU A 74 -1.79 18.29 14.11
C LEU A 74 -2.65 17.46 13.15
N LYS A 75 -3.95 17.76 13.03
CA LYS A 75 -4.82 17.13 12.04
C LYS A 75 -4.35 17.46 10.62
N ILE A 76 -3.95 18.70 10.34
CA ILE A 76 -3.36 19.09 9.05
C ILE A 76 -2.05 18.34 8.81
N LEU A 77 -1.13 18.32 9.79
CA LEU A 77 0.15 17.61 9.67
C LEU A 77 -0.03 16.10 9.45
N THR A 78 -0.89 15.47 10.24
CA THR A 78 -1.18 14.03 10.15
C THR A 78 -1.85 13.69 8.83
N THR A 79 -2.79 14.51 8.37
CA THR A 79 -3.47 14.29 7.08
C THR A 79 -2.51 14.47 5.91
N SER A 80 -1.64 15.49 5.97
CA SER A 80 -0.61 15.73 4.95
C SER A 80 0.39 14.57 4.88
N THR A 81 0.79 14.04 6.04
CA THR A 81 1.68 12.87 6.11
C THR A 81 1.00 11.61 5.59
N LYS A 82 -0.29 11.39 5.93
CA LYS A 82 -1.07 10.28 5.37
C LYS A 82 -1.16 10.36 3.85
N ASN A 83 -1.37 11.56 3.30
CA ASN A 83 -1.39 11.78 1.86
C ASN A 83 -0.02 11.53 1.20
N HIS A 84 1.08 11.90 1.86
CA HIS A 84 2.42 11.55 1.40
C HIS A 84 2.59 10.03 1.33
N VAL A 85 2.24 9.31 2.41
CA VAL A 85 2.35 7.85 2.45
C VAL A 85 1.41 7.17 1.44
N SER A 86 0.23 7.72 1.14
CA SER A 86 -0.62 7.16 0.09
C SER A 86 -0.05 7.34 -1.31
N CYS A 87 0.72 8.41 -1.55
CA CYS A 87 1.32 8.69 -2.86
C CYS A 87 2.66 7.95 -3.07
N PHE A 88 3.47 7.80 -2.02
CA PHE A 88 4.84 7.28 -2.13
C PHE A 88 5.08 5.97 -1.36
N SER A 89 4.15 5.56 -0.49
CA SER A 89 4.23 4.39 0.41
C SER A 89 5.41 4.31 1.37
N ASP A 90 6.25 5.34 1.42
CA ASP A 90 7.40 5.43 2.32
C ASP A 90 7.57 6.86 2.89
N CYS A 91 8.62 7.09 3.67
CA CYS A 91 9.07 8.40 4.16
C CYS A 91 8.04 9.19 4.99
N GLY A 92 7.02 8.54 5.54
CA GLY A 92 6.00 9.21 6.36
C GLY A 92 6.55 9.77 7.69
N LEU A 93 7.36 8.99 8.43
CA LEU A 93 8.01 9.48 9.66
C LEU A 93 8.96 10.63 9.35
N PHE A 94 9.80 10.49 8.32
CA PHE A 94 10.69 11.56 7.83
C PHE A 94 9.91 12.86 7.57
N THR A 95 8.85 12.78 6.78
CA THR A 95 8.02 13.92 6.40
C THR A 95 7.43 14.62 7.63
N ALA A 96 6.90 13.84 8.59
CA ALA A 96 6.29 14.41 9.78
C ALA A 96 7.31 15.05 10.72
N ILE A 97 8.47 14.41 10.93
CA ILE A 97 9.55 14.94 11.77
C ILE A 97 10.13 16.21 11.15
N LEU A 98 10.39 16.21 9.84
CA LEU A 98 10.88 17.39 9.12
C LEU A 98 9.90 18.57 9.23
N CYS A 99 8.60 18.33 9.05
CA CYS A 99 7.58 19.36 9.23
C CYS A 99 7.62 19.96 10.65
N CYS A 100 7.68 19.11 11.68
CA CYS A 100 7.78 19.56 13.08
C CYS A 100 9.05 20.39 13.30
N ASN A 101 10.20 19.94 12.80
CA ASN A 101 11.48 20.63 12.94
C ASN A 101 11.49 21.99 12.24
N LEU A 102 10.93 22.08 11.03
CA LEU A 102 10.82 23.35 10.29
C LEU A 102 9.98 24.37 11.09
N ILE A 103 8.82 23.96 11.60
CA ILE A 103 7.97 24.84 12.41
C ILE A 103 8.71 25.30 13.68
N GLU A 104 9.31 24.36 14.41
CA GLU A 104 9.99 24.64 15.68
C GLU A 104 11.20 25.56 15.51
N ASN A 105 12.02 25.36 14.47
CA ASN A 105 13.20 26.17 14.23
C ASN A 105 12.84 27.57 13.70
N VAL A 106 11.84 27.69 12.82
CA VAL A 106 11.35 28.98 12.34
C VAL A 106 10.82 29.83 13.49
N GLN A 107 10.09 29.25 14.44
CA GLN A 107 9.54 29.97 15.59
C GLN A 107 10.61 30.66 16.45
N ARG A 108 11.87 30.18 16.42
CA ARG A 108 13.00 30.77 17.16
C ARG A 108 13.63 31.97 16.46
N THR A 109 13.38 32.16 15.15
CA THR A 109 14.02 33.20 14.33
C THR A 109 13.39 34.59 14.50
N GLY A 110 12.14 34.68 14.94
CA GLY A 110 11.41 35.95 15.06
C GLY A 110 11.02 36.60 13.73
N LEU A 111 11.23 35.91 12.60
CA LEU A 111 10.93 36.43 11.26
C LEU A 111 9.43 36.49 10.99
N THR A 112 9.01 37.42 10.12
CA THR A 112 7.61 37.53 9.70
C THR A 112 7.20 36.29 8.87
N PRO A 113 5.94 35.82 8.97
CA PRO A 113 5.49 34.66 8.20
C PRO A 113 5.68 34.79 6.69
N THR A 114 5.53 36.00 6.14
CA THR A 114 5.73 36.28 4.71
C THR A 114 7.18 36.09 4.29
N THR A 115 8.14 36.61 5.06
CA THR A 115 9.58 36.40 4.81
C THR A 115 9.94 34.91 4.90
N VAL A 116 9.45 34.22 5.94
CA VAL A 116 9.68 32.79 6.16
C VAL A 116 9.18 31.95 4.99
N ILE A 117 7.96 32.20 4.49
CA ILE A 117 7.39 31.42 3.39
C ILE A 117 8.22 31.60 2.12
N LYS A 118 8.55 32.85 1.76
CA LYS A 118 9.33 33.16 0.55
C LYS A 118 10.70 32.48 0.57
N LEU A 119 11.47 32.70 1.63
CA LEU A 119 12.82 32.16 1.74
C LEU A 119 12.81 30.63 1.85
N ASN A 120 11.85 30.01 2.54
CA ASN A 120 11.73 28.53 2.53
C ASN A 120 11.40 27.98 1.14
N GLN A 121 10.56 28.68 0.35
CA GLN A 121 10.30 28.30 -1.04
C GLN A 121 11.56 28.40 -1.91
N HIS A 122 12.40 29.41 -1.67
CA HIS A 122 13.70 29.54 -2.32
C HIS A 122 14.62 28.37 -1.97
N LEU A 123 14.83 28.11 -0.67
CA LEU A 123 15.68 27.01 -0.17
C LEU A 123 15.20 25.64 -0.68
N LEU A 124 13.88 25.41 -0.72
CA LEU A 124 13.29 24.19 -1.28
C LEU A 124 13.63 24.03 -2.76
N ARG A 125 13.56 25.11 -3.55
CA ARG A 125 13.93 25.10 -4.98
C ARG A 125 15.41 24.74 -5.16
N LEU A 126 16.26 25.34 -4.34
CA LEU A 126 17.70 25.07 -4.34
C LEU A 126 18.00 23.60 -4.00
N CYS A 127 17.33 23.03 -2.99
CA CYS A 127 17.44 21.62 -2.64
C CYS A 127 17.00 20.69 -3.77
N THR A 128 15.80 20.94 -4.31
CA THR A 128 15.20 20.07 -5.34
C THR A 128 15.98 20.13 -6.65
N ASN A 129 16.50 21.29 -7.04
CA ASN A 129 17.37 21.41 -8.21
C ASN A 129 18.69 20.65 -8.01
N TYR A 130 19.29 20.75 -6.83
CA TYR A 130 20.53 20.03 -6.53
C TYR A 130 20.33 18.51 -6.52
N LEU A 131 19.27 17.99 -5.90
CA LEU A 131 18.95 16.55 -5.88
C LEU A 131 18.66 15.97 -7.27
N LYS A 132 18.18 16.81 -8.19
CA LYS A 132 17.95 16.43 -9.60
C LYS A 132 19.21 16.53 -10.46
N SER A 133 20.21 17.30 -10.03
CA SER A 133 21.46 17.48 -10.76
C SER A 133 22.35 16.24 -10.71
N GLU A 134 23.12 16.01 -11.77
CA GLU A 134 24.16 14.96 -11.81
C GLU A 134 25.31 15.25 -10.83
N SER A 135 25.45 16.51 -10.40
CA SER A 135 26.45 16.93 -9.41
C SER A 135 26.11 16.56 -7.97
N CYS A 136 24.91 16.02 -7.66
CA CYS A 136 24.61 15.58 -6.29
C CYS A 136 25.40 14.32 -5.95
N GLY A 137 26.41 14.46 -5.08
CA GLY A 137 27.18 13.33 -4.55
C GLY A 137 26.37 12.35 -3.69
N CYS A 138 25.12 12.71 -3.40
CA CYS A 138 24.11 11.92 -2.70
C CYS A 138 23.28 10.99 -3.61
N ARG A 139 23.36 11.18 -4.93
CA ARG A 139 22.50 10.52 -5.92
C ARG A 139 23.22 9.33 -6.54
N ILE A 140 22.56 8.18 -6.52
CA ILE A 140 23.06 6.94 -7.14
C ILE A 140 22.11 6.58 -8.30
N PRO A 141 22.60 6.48 -9.54
CA PRO A 141 21.80 6.00 -10.65
C PRO A 141 21.48 4.50 -10.47
N VAL A 142 20.26 4.11 -10.80
CA VAL A 142 19.83 2.71 -10.73
C VAL A 142 20.04 2.04 -12.08
N ASP A 143 20.93 1.06 -12.13
CA ASP A 143 21.08 0.16 -13.27
C ASP A 143 20.15 -1.05 -13.11
N PHE A 144 19.13 -1.16 -13.97
CA PHE A 144 18.20 -2.29 -13.99
C PHE A 144 18.81 -3.59 -14.53
N SER A 145 19.98 -3.53 -15.15
CA SER A 145 20.74 -4.70 -15.59
C SER A 145 21.35 -5.46 -14.41
N SER A 146 21.58 -4.76 -13.29
CA SER A 146 22.15 -5.33 -12.08
C SER A 146 21.10 -5.43 -10.96
N PRO A 147 20.71 -6.65 -10.55
CA PRO A 147 19.72 -6.81 -9.48
C PRO A 147 20.26 -6.37 -8.10
N GLN A 148 21.57 -6.15 -7.96
CA GLN A 148 22.21 -5.84 -6.68
C GLN A 148 21.72 -4.50 -6.11
N THR A 149 21.64 -3.44 -6.92
CA THR A 149 21.18 -2.13 -6.45
C THR A 149 19.73 -2.19 -5.97
N LEU A 150 18.87 -2.87 -6.72
CA LEU A 150 17.46 -3.08 -6.36
C LEU A 150 17.34 -3.94 -5.09
N LEU A 151 18.15 -4.99 -4.96
CA LEU A 151 18.18 -5.83 -3.77
C LEU A 151 18.62 -5.06 -2.53
N CYS A 152 19.67 -4.23 -2.64
CA CYS A 152 20.11 -3.34 -1.58
C CYS A 152 19.04 -2.34 -1.17
N LEU A 153 18.30 -1.77 -2.13
CA LEU A 153 17.18 -0.87 -1.85
C LEU A 153 16.08 -1.56 -1.05
N VAL A 154 15.64 -2.75 -1.50
CA VAL A 154 14.63 -3.54 -0.79
C VAL A 154 15.14 -3.90 0.61
N ARG A 155 16.39 -4.36 0.73
CA ARG A 155 17.00 -4.72 2.01
C ARG A 155 17.01 -3.53 2.96
N SER A 156 17.32 -2.32 2.48
CA SER A 156 17.29 -1.10 3.28
C SER A 156 15.89 -0.80 3.83
N ILE A 157 14.85 -1.04 3.03
CA ILE A 157 13.45 -0.85 3.46
C ILE A 157 13.09 -1.87 4.53
N VAL A 158 13.38 -3.16 4.29
CA VAL A 158 13.03 -4.25 5.22
C VAL A 158 13.77 -4.14 6.55
N THR A 159 15.08 -3.87 6.51
CA THR A 159 15.90 -3.72 7.72
C THR A 159 15.49 -2.53 8.59
N SER A 160 14.90 -1.49 8.00
CA SER A 160 14.40 -0.33 8.73
C SER A 160 13.13 -0.57 9.56
N LYS A 161 12.55 -1.78 9.53
CA LYS A 161 11.26 -2.11 10.16
C LYS A 161 11.42 -3.14 11.28
N PRO A 162 11.90 -2.74 12.47
CA PRO A 162 12.15 -3.68 13.57
C PRO A 162 10.91 -4.46 14.04
N ALA A 163 9.70 -3.92 13.86
CA ALA A 163 8.46 -4.63 14.19
C ALA A 163 8.19 -5.87 13.32
N CYS A 164 8.89 -6.05 12.18
CA CYS A 164 8.82 -7.29 11.41
C CYS A 164 9.48 -8.48 12.14
N MET A 165 10.34 -8.21 13.13
CA MET A 165 11.05 -9.21 13.95
C MET A 165 11.82 -10.25 13.13
N LEU A 166 12.46 -9.82 12.04
CA LEU A 166 13.20 -10.70 11.15
C LEU A 166 14.65 -10.88 11.61
N THR A 167 15.15 -12.11 11.48
CA THR A 167 16.59 -12.37 11.49
C THR A 167 17.25 -11.85 10.21
N ARG A 168 18.59 -11.82 10.18
CA ARG A 168 19.35 -11.42 8.99
C ARG A 168 19.08 -12.33 7.80
N GLU A 169 19.02 -13.64 8.02
CA GLU A 169 18.72 -14.63 6.99
C GLU A 169 17.30 -14.44 6.43
N GLU A 170 16.31 -14.24 7.31
CA GLU A 170 14.92 -13.99 6.90
C GLU A 170 14.77 -12.66 6.14
N THR A 171 15.53 -11.64 6.53
CA THR A 171 15.58 -10.36 5.82
C THR A 171 16.11 -10.53 4.40
N ASP A 172 17.18 -11.31 4.22
CA ASP A 172 17.78 -11.56 2.91
C ASP A 172 16.83 -12.39 2.03
N HIS A 173 16.17 -13.40 2.61
CA HIS A 173 15.13 -14.20 1.94
C HIS A 173 13.96 -13.34 1.46
N ILE A 174 13.35 -12.54 2.35
CA ILE A 174 12.22 -11.68 2.00
C ILE A 174 12.63 -10.64 0.96
N SER A 175 13.82 -10.05 1.07
CA SER A 175 14.30 -9.06 0.11
C SER A 175 14.44 -9.66 -1.29
N ALA A 176 14.99 -10.87 -1.39
CA ALA A 176 15.08 -11.60 -2.65
C ALA A 176 13.70 -11.95 -3.23
N LEU A 177 12.74 -12.36 -2.38
CA LEU A 177 11.37 -12.67 -2.83
C LEU A 177 10.62 -11.43 -3.32
N VAL A 178 10.73 -10.30 -2.61
CA VAL A 178 10.11 -9.04 -3.03
C VAL A 178 10.66 -8.58 -4.38
N LEU A 179 11.99 -8.65 -4.56
CA LEU A 179 12.61 -8.35 -5.84
C LEU A 179 12.14 -9.31 -6.94
N LYS A 180 12.09 -10.61 -6.67
CA LYS A 180 11.58 -11.62 -7.62
C LYS A 180 10.12 -11.34 -8.00
N ALA A 181 9.27 -11.01 -7.02
CA ALA A 181 7.88 -10.66 -7.26
C ALA A 181 7.77 -9.42 -8.15
N PHE A 182 8.55 -8.38 -7.88
CA PHE A 182 8.61 -7.17 -8.70
C PHE A 182 9.03 -7.48 -10.14
N LEU A 183 10.10 -8.26 -10.34
CA LEU A 183 10.58 -8.60 -11.68
C LEU A 183 9.53 -9.36 -12.50
N LEU A 184 8.74 -10.25 -11.86
CA LEU A 184 7.63 -10.94 -12.54
C LEU A 184 6.54 -9.95 -13.00
N THR A 185 6.39 -8.80 -12.35
CA THR A 185 5.40 -7.79 -12.78
C THR A 185 5.82 -6.98 -13.99
N ILE A 186 7.09 -7.09 -14.42
CA ILE A 186 7.60 -6.35 -15.58
C ILE A 186 7.29 -7.17 -16.85
N PRO A 187 6.49 -6.64 -17.80
CA PRO A 187 6.18 -7.34 -19.04
C PRO A 187 7.40 -7.47 -19.95
N GLU A 188 7.53 -8.60 -20.65
CA GLU A 188 8.66 -8.87 -21.57
C GLU A 188 8.61 -8.02 -22.86
N ASN A 189 7.42 -7.56 -23.29
CA ASN A 189 7.22 -6.78 -24.52
C ASN A 189 6.93 -5.31 -24.22
N THR A 190 7.94 -4.45 -24.29
CA THR A 190 7.86 -3.01 -23.95
C THR A 190 7.58 -2.10 -25.16
N LYS A 191 6.67 -2.49 -26.07
CA LYS A 191 6.39 -1.70 -27.29
C LYS A 191 5.51 -0.46 -27.05
N ASP A 192 4.80 -0.41 -25.93
CA ASP A 192 4.00 0.74 -25.49
C ASP A 192 4.24 1.02 -24.00
N ARG A 193 3.72 2.16 -23.50
CA ARG A 193 3.77 2.59 -22.09
C ARG A 193 3.80 1.39 -21.14
N LEU A 194 4.90 1.24 -20.38
CA LEU A 194 5.10 0.18 -19.39
C LEU A 194 3.96 0.19 -18.35
N ILE A 195 2.90 -0.58 -18.60
CA ILE A 195 1.88 -0.88 -17.60
C ILE A 195 2.44 -2.04 -16.78
N LEU A 196 2.97 -1.70 -15.60
CA LEU A 196 3.43 -2.70 -14.65
C LEU A 196 2.25 -3.56 -14.21
N GLY A 197 2.53 -4.84 -14.07
CA GLY A 197 1.61 -5.78 -13.47
C GLY A 197 1.50 -5.58 -11.96
N LYS A 198 1.04 -6.62 -11.25
CA LYS A 198 0.68 -6.51 -9.83
C LYS A 198 1.09 -7.75 -9.04
N SER A 199 1.70 -7.53 -7.89
CA SER A 199 1.97 -8.59 -6.92
C SER A 199 0.87 -8.64 -5.87
N ILE A 200 0.31 -9.82 -5.63
CA ILE A 200 -0.73 -10.07 -4.64
C ILE A 200 -0.08 -10.73 -3.43
N ILE A 201 -0.24 -10.15 -2.24
CA ILE A 201 0.26 -10.77 -1.01
C ILE A 201 -0.80 -11.72 -0.46
N VAL A 202 -0.43 -12.99 -0.33
CA VAL A 202 -1.30 -14.07 0.15
C VAL A 202 -0.90 -14.46 1.58
N PRO A 203 -1.82 -14.41 2.55
CA PRO A 203 -1.50 -14.64 3.96
C PRO A 203 -1.36 -16.11 4.33
N LEU A 204 -0.19 -16.48 4.87
CA LEU A 204 0.04 -17.75 5.54
C LEU A 204 0.67 -17.54 6.93
N LYS A 205 -0.17 -17.07 7.87
CA LYS A 205 0.19 -16.79 9.27
C LYS A 205 0.52 -18.08 10.05
N GLY A 206 1.39 -17.98 11.06
CA GLY A 206 1.80 -19.09 11.93
C GLY A 206 2.93 -19.97 11.39
N HIS A 207 3.50 -19.64 10.23
CA HIS A 207 4.58 -20.39 9.58
C HIS A 207 5.92 -19.63 9.63
N ARG A 208 7.04 -20.30 9.34
CA ARG A 208 8.36 -19.65 9.38
C ARG A 208 8.48 -18.69 8.20
N VAL A 209 9.17 -17.57 8.39
CA VAL A 209 9.34 -16.57 7.33
C VAL A 209 10.05 -17.16 6.12
N LEU A 210 10.99 -18.09 6.34
CA LEU A 210 11.70 -18.83 5.28
C LEU A 210 10.79 -19.71 4.40
N ASP A 211 9.59 -20.07 4.87
CA ASP A 211 8.62 -20.84 4.07
C ASP A 211 7.85 -19.93 3.07
N SER A 212 8.06 -18.60 3.14
CA SER A 212 7.51 -17.64 2.16
C SER A 212 8.04 -17.92 0.76
N THR A 213 7.20 -17.73 -0.25
CA THR A 213 7.54 -18.04 -1.65
C THR A 213 6.77 -17.16 -2.63
N VAL A 214 7.24 -17.08 -3.87
CA VAL A 214 6.60 -16.33 -4.95
C VAL A 214 6.22 -17.27 -6.08
N PHE A 215 4.97 -17.15 -6.53
CA PHE A 215 4.41 -17.92 -7.64
C PHE A 215 3.95 -16.98 -8.77
N PRO A 216 4.21 -17.30 -10.05
CA PRO A 216 3.59 -16.59 -11.16
C PRO A 216 2.08 -16.87 -11.15
N GLY A 217 1.25 -15.88 -11.47
CA GLY A 217 -0.20 -16.01 -11.41
C GLY A 217 -0.83 -15.78 -10.03
N ILE A 218 -2.04 -16.31 -9.84
CA ILE A 218 -2.89 -16.00 -8.68
C ILE A 218 -3.10 -17.25 -7.84
N LEU A 219 -2.80 -17.16 -6.54
CA LEU A 219 -3.19 -18.15 -5.54
C LEU A 219 -4.50 -17.73 -4.87
N ILE A 220 -5.47 -18.62 -4.87
CA ILE A 220 -6.79 -18.39 -4.27
C ILE A 220 -6.99 -19.41 -3.17
N GLU A 221 -7.23 -18.95 -1.95
CA GLU A 221 -7.58 -19.82 -0.83
C GLU A 221 -8.96 -20.44 -1.07
N VAL A 222 -9.05 -21.76 -1.00
CA VAL A 222 -10.28 -22.54 -1.21
C VAL A 222 -10.46 -23.54 -0.08
N SER A 223 -11.69 -23.95 0.20
CA SER A 223 -11.93 -25.00 1.20
C SER A 223 -11.46 -26.37 0.72
N GLU A 224 -11.06 -27.25 1.64
CA GLU A 224 -10.66 -28.63 1.32
C GLU A 224 -11.76 -29.39 0.55
N VAL A 225 -13.03 -29.19 0.94
CA VAL A 225 -14.19 -29.80 0.29
C VAL A 225 -14.34 -29.34 -1.16
N GLN A 226 -14.04 -28.07 -1.46
CA GLN A 226 -14.03 -27.58 -2.84
C GLN A 226 -12.87 -28.20 -3.62
N LEU A 227 -11.72 -28.35 -3.00
CA LEU A 227 -10.50 -28.84 -3.64
C LEU A 227 -10.55 -30.35 -3.91
N MET A 228 -11.15 -31.17 -3.03
CA MET A 228 -11.37 -32.60 -3.29
C MET A 228 -12.31 -32.88 -4.46
N LYS A 229 -13.20 -31.93 -4.80
CA LYS A 229 -14.09 -32.01 -5.98
C LYS A 229 -13.38 -31.60 -7.27
N ILE A 230 -12.21 -30.98 -7.17
CA ILE A 230 -11.35 -30.68 -8.32
C ILE A 230 -10.57 -31.95 -8.61
N LEU A 231 -11.06 -32.76 -9.56
CA LEU A 231 -10.27 -33.83 -10.15
C LEU A 231 -8.97 -33.23 -10.72
N PRO A 232 -7.87 -33.98 -10.81
CA PRO A 232 -6.67 -33.53 -11.52
C PRO A 232 -6.97 -33.49 -13.02
N ILE A 233 -7.65 -32.43 -13.46
CA ILE A 233 -7.96 -32.20 -14.87
C ILE A 233 -6.67 -31.68 -15.49
N LYS A 234 -5.78 -32.58 -15.91
CA LYS A 234 -4.75 -32.21 -16.88
C LYS A 234 -5.44 -32.03 -18.23
N LYS A 235 -5.90 -30.82 -18.51
CA LYS A 235 -6.41 -30.46 -19.84
C LYS A 235 -5.21 -30.06 -20.71
N SER A 236 -5.16 -30.57 -21.94
CA SER A 236 -4.12 -30.17 -22.90
C SER A 236 -4.33 -28.74 -23.42
N ASN A 237 -5.55 -28.21 -23.28
CA ASN A 237 -5.96 -26.88 -23.73
C ASN A 237 -6.23 -25.95 -22.54
N ALA A 238 -6.12 -24.64 -22.77
CA ALA A 238 -6.45 -23.62 -21.78
C ALA A 238 -7.89 -23.79 -21.25
N PHE A 239 -8.08 -23.51 -19.97
CA PHE A 239 -9.38 -23.57 -19.31
C PHE A 239 -10.18 -22.32 -19.64
N LYS A 240 -11.44 -22.49 -20.08
CA LYS A 240 -12.35 -21.36 -20.31
C LYS A 240 -12.93 -20.87 -18.99
N VAL A 241 -12.84 -19.57 -18.73
CA VAL A 241 -13.17 -18.96 -17.44
C VAL A 241 -14.33 -17.98 -17.57
N ALA A 242 -15.26 -18.01 -16.62
CA ALA A 242 -16.29 -17.00 -16.39
C ALA A 242 -16.09 -16.34 -15.03
N LEU A 243 -16.10 -15.00 -14.99
CA LEU A 243 -15.90 -14.22 -13.76
C LEU A 243 -17.14 -13.37 -13.48
N PHE A 244 -17.78 -13.56 -12.32
CA PHE A 244 -18.98 -12.85 -11.89
C PHE A 244 -18.68 -11.86 -10.76
N CYS A 245 -19.22 -10.65 -10.87
CA CYS A 245 -19.23 -9.64 -9.80
C CYS A 245 -20.59 -9.53 -9.08
N ALA A 246 -21.67 -10.02 -9.70
CA ALA A 246 -22.99 -10.09 -9.10
C ALA A 246 -23.11 -11.20 -8.04
N SER A 247 -24.07 -11.07 -7.12
CA SER A 247 -24.41 -12.18 -6.22
C SER A 247 -25.18 -13.25 -6.98
N LEU A 248 -24.74 -14.51 -6.87
CA LEU A 248 -25.46 -15.65 -7.43
C LEU A 248 -26.07 -16.49 -6.31
N SER A 249 -26.34 -15.88 -5.16
CA SER A 249 -26.94 -16.52 -3.97
C SER A 249 -28.45 -16.73 -4.09
N GLY A 250 -29.12 -16.09 -5.04
CA GLY A 250 -30.58 -16.11 -5.16
C GLY A 250 -31.29 -15.15 -4.20
N ASP A 251 -30.53 -14.32 -3.47
CA ASP A 251 -31.10 -13.32 -2.56
C ASP A 251 -31.70 -12.16 -3.37
N LEU A 252 -32.94 -11.80 -3.03
CA LEU A 252 -33.69 -10.71 -3.66
C LEU A 252 -33.29 -9.32 -3.16
N SER A 253 -32.38 -9.26 -2.18
CA SER A 253 -32.00 -8.03 -1.47
C SER A 253 -31.13 -7.07 -2.28
N ASP A 254 -30.48 -7.52 -3.36
CA ASP A 254 -29.63 -6.69 -4.24
C ASP A 254 -30.45 -5.92 -5.30
N THR A 255 -31.80 -6.02 -5.32
CA THR A 255 -32.67 -5.45 -6.37
C THR A 255 -32.99 -3.94 -6.20
N GLY A 256 -32.44 -3.28 -5.18
CA GLY A 256 -32.72 -1.87 -4.86
C GLY A 256 -34.09 -1.67 -4.17
N GLU A 257 -34.47 -0.40 -3.93
CA GLU A 257 -35.80 -0.05 -3.42
C GLU A 257 -36.84 -0.17 -4.55
N GLY A 258 -37.65 -1.24 -4.54
CA GLY A 258 -38.74 -1.43 -5.48
C GLY A 258 -39.73 -2.49 -5.01
N THR A 259 -41.02 -2.26 -5.28
CA THR A 259 -42.09 -3.21 -4.93
C THR A 259 -42.26 -4.22 -6.06
N MET A 260 -41.89 -5.49 -5.84
CA MET A 260 -42.23 -6.57 -6.77
C MET A 260 -43.64 -7.08 -6.51
N VAL A 261 -44.51 -7.00 -7.53
CA VAL A 261 -45.86 -7.58 -7.49
C VAL A 261 -45.78 -9.00 -8.04
N VAL A 262 -45.92 -10.00 -7.16
CA VAL A 262 -45.93 -11.41 -7.54
C VAL A 262 -47.38 -11.88 -7.69
N SER A 263 -47.70 -12.52 -8.82
CA SER A 263 -49.03 -13.11 -9.06
C SER A 263 -49.27 -14.31 -8.13
N SER A 264 -50.52 -14.48 -7.68
CA SER A 264 -50.94 -15.62 -6.85
C SER A 264 -50.52 -16.96 -7.49
N GLY A 265 -49.80 -17.79 -6.72
CA GLY A 265 -49.36 -19.13 -7.13
C GLY A 265 -47.93 -19.25 -7.67
N VAL A 266 -47.20 -18.15 -7.84
CA VAL A 266 -45.78 -18.18 -8.26
C VAL A 266 -44.87 -18.10 -7.03
N SER A 267 -44.07 -19.14 -6.80
CA SER A 267 -42.96 -19.07 -5.83
C SER A 267 -41.81 -18.29 -6.47
N LEU A 268 -41.53 -17.10 -5.92
CA LEU A 268 -40.45 -16.24 -6.37
C LEU A 268 -39.08 -16.91 -6.21
N GLU A 269 -38.90 -17.69 -5.14
CA GLU A 269 -37.68 -18.47 -4.89
C GLU A 269 -37.43 -19.49 -6.00
N ASN A 270 -38.49 -20.18 -6.46
CA ASN A 270 -38.38 -21.14 -7.57
C ASN A 270 -38.06 -20.43 -8.89
N ALA A 271 -38.63 -19.25 -9.13
CA ALA A 271 -38.34 -18.47 -10.33
C ALA A 271 -36.87 -18.02 -10.38
N VAL A 272 -36.32 -17.54 -9.27
CA VAL A 272 -34.90 -17.16 -9.16
C VAL A 272 -34.00 -18.37 -9.30
N LEU A 273 -34.35 -19.50 -8.68
CA LEU A 273 -33.60 -20.74 -8.81
C LEU A 273 -33.56 -21.24 -10.25
N GLU A 274 -34.68 -21.20 -10.97
CA GLU A 274 -34.73 -21.55 -12.39
C GLU A 274 -33.86 -20.62 -13.25
N GLN A 275 -33.83 -19.31 -12.96
CA GLN A 275 -32.92 -18.39 -13.65
C GLN A 275 -31.45 -18.75 -13.40
N LEU A 276 -31.07 -19.07 -12.17
CA LEU A 276 -29.72 -19.52 -11.83
C LEU A 276 -29.36 -20.84 -12.52
N LEU A 277 -30.29 -21.80 -12.59
CA LEU A 277 -30.07 -23.06 -13.29
C LEU A 277 -29.98 -22.87 -14.81
N ASN A 278 -30.75 -21.95 -15.39
CA ASN A 278 -30.64 -21.59 -16.80
C ASN A 278 -29.30 -20.92 -17.12
N LEU A 279 -28.80 -20.06 -16.24
CA LEU A 279 -27.43 -19.54 -16.31
C LEU A 279 -26.41 -20.68 -16.26
N GLY A 280 -26.59 -21.65 -15.35
CA GLY A 280 -25.78 -22.85 -15.28
C GLY A 280 -25.79 -23.65 -16.58
N ARG A 281 -26.97 -23.87 -17.18
CA ARG A 281 -27.13 -24.54 -18.47
C ARG A 281 -26.39 -23.80 -19.59
N GLN A 282 -26.48 -22.47 -19.61
CA GLN A 282 -25.74 -21.64 -20.57
C GLN A 282 -24.21 -21.79 -20.39
N LEU A 283 -23.70 -21.74 -19.16
CA LEU A 283 -22.26 -21.90 -18.90
C LEU A 283 -21.74 -23.26 -19.37
N VAL A 284 -22.53 -24.32 -19.19
CA VAL A 284 -22.20 -25.68 -19.66
C VAL A 284 -22.25 -25.76 -21.19
N SER A 285 -23.28 -25.18 -21.84
CA SER A 285 -23.37 -25.16 -23.31
C SER A 285 -22.21 -24.37 -23.93
N ASP A 286 -21.76 -23.33 -23.24
CA ASP A 286 -20.64 -22.49 -23.68
C ASP A 286 -19.28 -23.14 -23.38
N HIS A 287 -19.24 -24.37 -22.86
CA HIS A 287 -18.03 -25.12 -22.51
C HIS A 287 -17.11 -24.37 -21.54
N VAL A 288 -17.68 -23.70 -20.53
CA VAL A 288 -16.92 -23.06 -19.44
C VAL A 288 -16.38 -24.13 -18.50
N ASP A 289 -15.08 -24.08 -18.20
CA ASP A 289 -14.43 -25.02 -17.29
C ASP A 289 -14.38 -24.49 -15.85
N LEU A 290 -14.21 -23.18 -15.68
CA LEU A 290 -14.04 -22.53 -14.39
C LEU A 290 -14.99 -21.33 -14.25
N VAL A 291 -15.81 -21.35 -13.21
CA VAL A 291 -16.69 -20.26 -12.80
C VAL A 291 -16.18 -19.67 -11.49
N MET A 292 -15.91 -18.38 -11.51
CA MET A 292 -15.44 -17.62 -10.35
C MET A 292 -16.43 -16.53 -10.01
N CYS A 293 -16.77 -16.38 -8.74
CA CYS A 293 -17.68 -15.35 -8.27
C CYS A 293 -17.04 -14.53 -7.14
N GLN A 294 -17.14 -13.20 -7.27
CA GLN A 294 -16.77 -12.26 -6.21
C GLN A 294 -17.49 -12.57 -4.90
N LYS A 295 -18.81 -12.85 -5.01
CA LYS A 295 -19.74 -13.10 -3.92
C LYS A 295 -20.09 -14.60 -3.85
N VAL A 296 -21.18 -14.94 -3.18
CA VAL A 296 -21.62 -16.31 -2.93
C VAL A 296 -22.34 -16.90 -4.16
N LEU A 297 -22.17 -18.21 -4.38
CA LEU A 297 -22.99 -18.98 -5.34
C LEU A 297 -24.04 -19.83 -4.59
N HIS A 298 -25.25 -19.91 -5.13
CA HIS A 298 -26.32 -20.76 -4.59
C HIS A 298 -25.92 -22.24 -4.59
N PRO A 299 -26.20 -23.03 -3.52
CA PRO A 299 -25.80 -24.43 -3.42
C PRO A 299 -26.27 -25.30 -4.60
N SER A 300 -27.51 -25.13 -5.05
CA SER A 300 -28.04 -25.88 -6.20
C SER A 300 -27.30 -25.59 -7.50
N LEU A 301 -26.86 -24.34 -7.72
CA LEU A 301 -26.05 -23.98 -8.88
C LEU A 301 -24.66 -24.62 -8.78
N LYS A 302 -24.03 -24.59 -7.60
CA LYS A 302 -22.74 -25.28 -7.38
C LYS A 302 -22.84 -26.79 -7.66
N GLN A 303 -23.92 -27.42 -7.20
CA GLN A 303 -24.17 -28.84 -7.45
C GLN A 303 -24.38 -29.12 -8.93
N PHE A 304 -25.20 -28.31 -9.61
CA PHE A 304 -25.43 -28.42 -11.05
C PHE A 304 -24.11 -28.30 -11.85
N LEU A 305 -23.30 -27.29 -11.57
CA LEU A 305 -22.00 -27.09 -12.21
C LEU A 305 -21.04 -28.27 -11.95
N SER A 306 -21.00 -28.75 -10.71
CA SER A 306 -20.16 -29.89 -10.33
C SER A 306 -20.57 -31.19 -11.03
N MET A 307 -21.86 -31.44 -11.26
CA MET A 307 -22.35 -32.61 -12.03
C MET A 307 -21.88 -32.58 -13.48
N HIS A 308 -21.70 -31.38 -14.04
CA HIS A 308 -21.23 -31.17 -15.42
C HIS A 308 -19.72 -30.90 -15.49
N GLN A 309 -18.96 -31.24 -14.44
CA GLN A 309 -17.50 -31.09 -14.38
C GLN A 309 -16.99 -29.64 -14.49
N VAL A 310 -17.81 -28.65 -14.16
CA VAL A 310 -17.42 -27.23 -14.11
C VAL A 310 -16.98 -26.87 -12.69
N ILE A 311 -15.77 -26.32 -12.55
CA ILE A 311 -15.22 -25.90 -11.26
C ILE A 311 -15.86 -24.58 -10.85
N ALA A 312 -16.44 -24.51 -9.65
CA ALA A 312 -17.10 -23.32 -9.14
C ALA A 312 -16.43 -22.80 -7.86
N ILE A 313 -15.87 -21.60 -7.93
CA ILE A 313 -15.23 -20.90 -6.81
C ILE A 313 -16.03 -19.65 -6.49
N ASP A 314 -16.43 -19.49 -5.24
CA ASP A 314 -17.18 -18.34 -4.77
C ASP A 314 -16.42 -17.62 -3.66
N ARG A 315 -16.87 -16.41 -3.31
CA ARG A 315 -16.28 -15.57 -2.25
C ARG A 315 -14.81 -15.21 -2.51
N VAL A 316 -14.48 -15.03 -3.78
CA VAL A 316 -13.14 -14.61 -4.22
C VAL A 316 -12.77 -13.22 -3.67
N GLY A 317 -13.77 -12.39 -3.38
CA GLY A 317 -13.59 -11.07 -2.79
C GLY A 317 -13.19 -10.00 -3.81
N VAL A 318 -13.49 -8.74 -3.49
CA VAL A 318 -13.33 -7.61 -4.42
C VAL A 318 -11.86 -7.35 -4.81
N ALA A 319 -10.92 -7.59 -3.90
CA ALA A 319 -9.51 -7.29 -4.09
C ALA A 319 -8.86 -8.12 -5.22
N LEU A 320 -9.39 -9.30 -5.50
CA LEU A 320 -8.88 -10.20 -6.54
C LEU A 320 -9.56 -10.02 -7.90
N MET A 321 -10.66 -9.27 -7.99
CA MET A 321 -11.43 -9.13 -9.24
C MET A 321 -10.63 -8.48 -10.37
N GLU A 322 -9.94 -7.38 -10.08
CA GLU A 322 -9.11 -6.69 -11.06
C GLU A 322 -7.89 -7.52 -11.50
N PRO A 323 -7.12 -8.14 -10.57
CA PRO A 323 -6.07 -9.08 -10.95
C PRO A 323 -6.57 -10.28 -11.76
N LEU A 324 -7.70 -10.88 -11.37
CA LEU A 324 -8.25 -12.04 -12.08
C LEU A 324 -8.67 -11.68 -13.49
N SER A 325 -9.39 -10.58 -13.66
CA SER A 325 -9.78 -10.08 -14.99
C SER A 325 -8.57 -9.86 -15.90
N LYS A 326 -7.45 -9.35 -15.37
CA LYS A 326 -6.19 -9.20 -16.12
C LYS A 326 -5.53 -10.54 -16.45
N VAL A 327 -5.46 -11.47 -15.50
CA VAL A 327 -4.83 -12.80 -15.68
C VAL A 327 -5.60 -13.67 -16.66
N THR A 328 -6.92 -13.62 -16.61
CA THR A 328 -7.79 -14.49 -17.42
C THR A 328 -8.26 -13.82 -18.70
N GLY A 329 -8.19 -12.49 -18.80
CA GLY A 329 -8.81 -11.70 -19.87
C GLY A 329 -10.34 -11.62 -19.79
N THR A 330 -10.97 -12.09 -18.70
CA THR A 330 -12.43 -12.04 -18.56
C THR A 330 -12.92 -10.61 -18.34
N GLN A 331 -14.09 -10.28 -18.89
CA GLN A 331 -14.85 -9.11 -18.44
C GLN A 331 -15.81 -9.52 -17.30
N PRO A 332 -15.74 -8.87 -16.11
CA PRO A 332 -16.61 -9.24 -15.00
C PRO A 332 -18.10 -9.13 -15.34
N ILE A 333 -18.83 -10.22 -15.13
CA ILE A 333 -20.26 -10.36 -15.45
C ILE A 333 -21.09 -9.90 -14.25
N GLY A 334 -21.91 -8.86 -14.47
CA GLY A 334 -22.74 -8.22 -13.45
C GLY A 334 -24.23 -8.54 -13.51
N SER A 335 -24.67 -9.40 -14.42
CA SER A 335 -26.09 -9.74 -14.60
C SER A 335 -26.32 -11.24 -14.73
N LEU A 336 -27.54 -11.68 -14.41
CA LEU A 336 -28.02 -13.06 -14.59
C LEU A 336 -28.56 -13.35 -16.00
N GLY A 337 -28.50 -12.35 -16.89
CA GLY A 337 -28.99 -12.47 -18.26
C GLY A 337 -28.07 -13.27 -19.17
N SER A 338 -28.36 -13.24 -20.48
CA SER A 338 -27.52 -13.89 -21.49
C SER A 338 -26.10 -13.34 -21.46
N ILE A 339 -25.12 -14.22 -21.21
CA ILE A 339 -23.71 -13.85 -21.20
C ILE A 339 -23.20 -13.68 -22.63
N SER A 340 -22.43 -12.61 -22.88
CA SER A 340 -21.77 -12.40 -24.17
C SER A 340 -20.54 -13.31 -24.30
N PRO A 341 -20.25 -13.89 -25.49
CA PRO A 341 -19.04 -14.70 -25.69
C PRO A 341 -17.73 -13.95 -25.38
N SER A 342 -17.72 -12.62 -25.54
CA SER A 342 -16.59 -11.75 -25.21
C SER A 342 -16.32 -11.58 -23.71
N SER A 343 -17.26 -11.99 -22.85
CA SER A 343 -17.08 -11.91 -21.40
C SER A 343 -16.20 -13.04 -20.85
N TYR A 344 -16.12 -14.15 -21.59
CA TYR A 344 -15.29 -15.29 -21.20
C TYR A 344 -13.81 -15.02 -21.44
N GLY A 345 -12.99 -15.58 -20.57
CA GLY A 345 -11.53 -15.54 -20.67
C GLY A 345 -10.94 -16.95 -20.67
N SER A 346 -9.62 -17.02 -20.53
CA SER A 346 -8.92 -18.29 -20.47
C SER A 346 -7.74 -18.25 -19.50
N VAL A 347 -7.41 -19.40 -18.91
CA VAL A 347 -6.21 -19.58 -18.07
C VAL A 347 -5.45 -20.81 -18.52
N LYS A 348 -4.12 -20.76 -18.49
CA LYS A 348 -3.26 -21.81 -19.04
C LYS A 348 -3.42 -23.11 -18.28
N ASP A 349 -3.32 -23.03 -16.95
CA ASP A 349 -3.36 -24.20 -16.09
C ASP A 349 -3.92 -23.86 -14.70
N LEU A 350 -4.44 -24.88 -14.03
CA LEU A 350 -5.04 -24.84 -12.72
C LEU A 350 -4.43 -25.94 -11.85
N CYS A 351 -3.62 -25.55 -10.88
CA CYS A 351 -2.94 -26.50 -10.00
C CYS A 351 -3.47 -26.41 -8.57
N PRO A 352 -3.94 -27.51 -7.96
CA PRO A 352 -4.17 -27.53 -6.53
C PRO A 352 -2.84 -27.42 -5.78
N ALA A 353 -2.79 -26.57 -4.76
CA ALA A 353 -1.63 -26.40 -3.90
C ALA A 353 -2.06 -26.46 -2.43
N LYS A 354 -1.19 -27.01 -1.57
CA LYS A 354 -1.40 -27.06 -0.13
C LYS A 354 -0.18 -26.47 0.57
N PHE A 355 -0.43 -25.51 1.45
CA PHE A 355 0.61 -24.90 2.27
C PHE A 355 0.15 -24.92 3.73
N GLY A 356 0.86 -25.66 4.58
CA GLY A 356 0.41 -25.93 5.95
C GLY A 356 -0.95 -26.65 5.96
N PHE A 357 -1.91 -26.07 6.66
CA PHE A 357 -3.30 -26.57 6.73
C PHE A 357 -4.22 -25.90 5.71
N LYS A 358 -3.71 -24.94 4.92
CA LYS A 358 -4.50 -24.19 3.94
C LYS A 358 -4.41 -24.80 2.55
N HIS A 359 -5.53 -24.71 1.85
CA HIS A 359 -5.74 -25.24 0.52
C HIS A 359 -5.88 -24.07 -0.46
N PHE A 360 -5.18 -24.16 -1.59
CA PHE A 360 -5.14 -23.11 -2.59
C PHE A 360 -5.38 -23.68 -3.98
N LEU A 361 -6.01 -22.89 -4.83
CA LEU A 361 -5.99 -23.10 -6.27
C LEU A 361 -5.03 -22.09 -6.91
N HIS A 362 -4.06 -22.61 -7.63
CA HIS A 362 -3.05 -21.83 -8.35
C HIS A 362 -3.48 -21.65 -9.81
N LEU A 363 -3.83 -20.43 -10.17
CA LEU A 363 -4.15 -20.02 -11.53
C LEU A 363 -2.87 -19.56 -12.23
N ILE A 364 -2.43 -20.33 -13.22
CA ILE A 364 -1.23 -20.05 -13.99
C ILE A 364 -1.63 -19.34 -15.30
N PRO A 365 -1.28 -18.05 -15.50
CA PRO A 365 -1.57 -17.35 -16.74
C PRO A 365 -0.67 -17.80 -17.89
N ASN A 366 -1.03 -17.36 -19.10
CA ASN A 366 -0.14 -17.44 -20.26
C ASN A 366 1.05 -16.49 -20.12
N GLU A 367 0.82 -15.28 -19.61
CA GLU A 367 1.85 -14.26 -19.33
C GLU A 367 1.89 -13.92 -17.85
N ALA A 368 3.08 -13.91 -17.25
CA ALA A 368 3.25 -13.85 -15.79
C ALA A 368 3.25 -12.43 -15.20
N THR A 369 2.54 -11.46 -15.80
CA THR A 369 2.53 -10.06 -15.32
C THR A 369 1.93 -9.89 -13.91
N ILE A 370 1.15 -10.87 -13.45
CA ILE A 370 0.62 -10.89 -12.07
C ILE A 370 1.25 -12.08 -11.35
N CYS A 371 1.67 -11.86 -10.11
CA CYS A 371 2.26 -12.89 -9.26
C CYS A 371 1.67 -12.88 -7.86
N SER A 372 1.77 -14.01 -7.17
CA SER A 372 1.36 -14.19 -5.77
C SER A 372 2.57 -14.36 -4.88
N LEU A 373 2.76 -13.44 -3.94
CA LEU A 373 3.74 -13.53 -2.85
C LEU A 373 3.05 -14.17 -1.65
N LEU A 374 3.29 -15.47 -1.45
CA LEU A 374 2.87 -16.19 -0.25
C LEU A 374 3.78 -15.76 0.90
N LEU A 375 3.22 -15.01 1.85
CA LEU A 375 3.98 -14.39 2.92
C LEU A 375 3.69 -15.09 4.26
N CYS A 376 4.76 -15.55 4.90
CA CYS A 376 4.72 -16.26 6.17
C CYS A 376 5.36 -15.45 7.29
N ASN A 377 4.80 -15.55 8.49
CA ASN A 377 5.43 -15.10 9.72
C ASN A 377 4.78 -15.85 10.90
N ARG A 378 5.57 -16.14 11.94
CA ARG A 378 5.15 -16.90 13.12
C ARG A 378 4.22 -16.07 14.01
N ASN A 379 4.39 -14.75 14.00
CA ASN A 379 3.62 -13.81 14.80
C ASN A 379 2.70 -12.98 13.89
N ASP A 380 1.41 -12.92 14.25
CA ASP A 380 0.39 -12.20 13.49
C ASP A 380 0.64 -10.69 13.39
N THR A 381 1.12 -10.05 14.46
CA THR A 381 1.42 -8.61 14.44
C THR A 381 2.65 -8.31 13.60
N ALA A 382 3.68 -9.15 13.71
CA ALA A 382 4.87 -9.06 12.86
C ALA A 382 4.52 -9.36 11.38
N TRP A 383 3.55 -10.24 11.13
CA TRP A 383 3.03 -10.50 9.79
C TRP A 383 2.35 -9.26 9.19
N ASP A 384 1.49 -8.59 9.97
CA ASP A 384 0.77 -7.40 9.49
C ASP A 384 1.77 -6.27 9.16
N GLU A 385 2.81 -6.10 9.98
CA GLU A 385 3.91 -5.17 9.69
C GLU A 385 4.69 -5.59 8.43
N LEU A 386 5.07 -6.87 8.31
CA LEU A 386 5.82 -7.41 7.18
C LEU A 386 5.06 -7.26 5.86
N LYS A 387 3.74 -7.45 5.88
CA LYS A 387 2.87 -7.23 4.72
C LYS A 387 3.00 -5.79 4.23
N LEU A 388 2.86 -4.81 5.13
CA LEU A 388 2.99 -3.40 4.76
C LEU A 388 4.40 -3.07 4.28
N THR A 389 5.44 -3.63 4.91
CA THR A 389 6.84 -3.48 4.49
C THR A 389 7.05 -3.98 3.05
N CYS A 390 6.51 -5.15 2.72
CA CYS A 390 6.60 -5.71 1.36
C CYS A 390 5.85 -4.83 0.35
N GLN A 391 4.69 -4.28 0.72
CA GLN A 391 3.95 -3.35 -0.12
C GLN A 391 4.73 -2.06 -0.38
N THR A 392 5.35 -1.49 0.65
CA THR A 392 6.24 -0.33 0.52
C THR A 392 7.40 -0.64 -0.42
N ALA A 393 8.10 -1.77 -0.23
CA ALA A 393 9.23 -2.14 -1.06
C ALA A 393 8.84 -2.36 -2.52
N LEU A 394 7.72 -3.04 -2.79
CA LEU A 394 7.19 -3.21 -4.15
C LEU A 394 6.86 -1.86 -4.80
N HIS A 395 6.20 -0.96 -4.07
CA HIS A 395 5.85 0.35 -4.62
C HIS A 395 7.09 1.23 -4.86
N VAL A 396 8.06 1.22 -3.95
CA VAL A 396 9.34 1.94 -4.15
C VAL A 396 10.06 1.43 -5.39
N LEU A 397 10.13 0.11 -5.63
CA LEU A 397 10.68 -0.44 -6.87
C LEU A 397 9.92 0.06 -8.10
N GLN A 398 8.59 0.13 -8.06
CA GLN A 398 7.79 0.70 -9.17
C GLN A 398 8.09 2.19 -9.41
N LEU A 399 8.33 2.97 -8.34
CA LEU A 399 8.73 4.37 -8.47
C LEU A 399 10.12 4.51 -9.10
N THR A 400 11.05 3.60 -8.81
CA THR A 400 12.39 3.62 -9.45
C THR A 400 12.34 3.42 -10.96
N ILE A 401 11.33 2.74 -11.50
CA ILE A 401 11.13 2.65 -12.97
C ILE A 401 10.82 4.02 -13.57
N LYS A 402 10.08 4.88 -12.86
CA LYS A 402 9.74 6.23 -13.31
C LYS A 402 10.93 7.18 -13.15
N GLU A 403 11.63 7.08 -12.02
CA GLU A 403 12.80 7.89 -11.70
C GLU A 403 13.96 6.96 -11.32
N PRO A 404 14.88 6.64 -12.25
CA PRO A 404 15.91 5.61 -12.08
C PRO A 404 17.10 6.11 -11.24
N CYS A 405 16.81 6.65 -10.07
CA CYS A 405 17.79 7.16 -9.12
C CYS A 405 17.33 6.91 -7.69
N VAL A 406 18.29 6.65 -6.81
CA VAL A 406 18.10 6.57 -5.36
C VAL A 406 19.04 7.55 -4.68
N LEU A 407 18.74 7.88 -3.43
CA LEU A 407 19.55 8.76 -2.61
C LEU A 407 20.21 7.99 -1.47
N LEU A 408 21.36 8.45 -1.01
CA LEU A 408 22.02 7.90 0.18
C LEU A 408 21.15 8.06 1.42
N GLY A 409 20.82 6.94 2.06
CA GLY A 409 20.01 6.92 3.29
C GLY A 409 20.81 7.23 4.56
N GLY A 410 20.21 6.92 5.71
CA GLY A 410 20.88 7.00 7.01
C GLY A 410 21.26 8.41 7.46
N GLY A 411 20.50 9.44 7.06
CA GLY A 411 20.79 10.84 7.41
C GLY A 411 21.84 11.50 6.52
N CYS A 412 22.47 10.75 5.60
CA CYS A 412 23.52 11.26 4.73
C CYS A 412 22.99 12.36 3.80
N THR A 413 21.84 12.13 3.15
CA THR A 413 21.24 13.12 2.24
C THR A 413 20.86 14.41 2.99
N GLU A 414 20.28 14.30 4.18
CA GLU A 414 19.85 15.43 4.99
C GLU A 414 21.03 16.29 5.44
N THR A 415 22.07 15.67 5.98
CA THR A 415 23.31 16.35 6.41
C THR A 415 24.06 16.95 5.21
N HIS A 416 24.14 16.22 4.10
CA HIS A 416 24.77 16.72 2.87
C HIS A 416 24.03 17.94 2.31
N LEU A 417 22.69 17.91 2.30
CA LEU A 417 21.87 19.04 1.88
C LEU A 417 22.08 20.25 2.79
N ALA A 418 22.10 20.06 4.12
CA ALA A 418 22.37 21.14 5.06
C ALA A 418 23.73 21.81 4.78
N ALA A 419 24.79 21.02 4.56
CA ALA A 419 26.11 21.53 4.21
C ALA A 419 26.11 22.27 2.86
N TYR A 420 25.47 21.70 1.84
CA TYR A 420 25.36 22.30 0.50
C TYR A 420 24.64 23.66 0.56
N ILE A 421 23.51 23.74 1.27
CA ILE A 421 22.73 24.99 1.40
C ILE A 421 23.57 26.04 2.12
N ARG A 422 24.21 25.70 3.25
CA ARG A 422 25.08 26.66 3.96
C ARG A 422 26.18 27.19 3.06
N HIS A 423 26.85 26.32 2.33
CA HIS A 423 27.90 26.70 1.38
C HIS A 423 27.37 27.64 0.28
N LYS A 424 26.24 27.28 -0.34
CA LYS A 424 25.66 28.06 -1.44
C LYS A 424 25.18 29.44 -0.96
N THR A 425 24.53 29.52 0.20
CA THR A 425 24.07 30.78 0.78
C THR A 425 25.24 31.68 1.23
N CYS A 426 26.37 31.10 1.68
CA CYS A 426 27.54 31.89 2.06
C CYS A 426 28.29 32.47 0.84
N ASN A 427 28.43 31.69 -0.23
CA ASN A 427 29.26 32.09 -1.38
C ASN A 427 28.50 32.90 -2.44
N GLU A 428 27.19 32.73 -2.54
CA GLU A 428 26.37 33.43 -3.54
C GLU A 428 25.13 34.09 -2.91
N PRO A 429 25.30 35.00 -1.92
CA PRO A 429 24.16 35.66 -1.29
C PRO A 429 23.44 36.61 -2.25
N GLU A 430 24.18 37.24 -3.19
CA GLU A 430 23.61 38.25 -4.09
C GLU A 430 22.61 37.68 -5.10
N SER A 431 22.81 36.46 -5.59
CA SER A 431 21.83 35.83 -6.49
C SER A 431 20.52 35.50 -5.78
N ILE A 432 20.57 35.32 -4.46
CA ILE A 432 19.41 34.99 -3.63
C ILE A 432 18.68 36.27 -3.19
N LEU A 433 19.43 37.31 -2.84
CA LEU A 433 18.88 38.57 -2.34
C LEU A 433 18.23 39.43 -3.43
N ARG A 434 18.69 39.34 -4.69
CA ARG A 434 18.14 40.10 -5.83
C ARG A 434 16.70 39.72 -6.19
N ASP A 435 16.30 38.48 -5.93
CA ASP A 435 14.96 37.97 -6.29
C ASP A 435 13.89 38.25 -5.21
N ASP A 436 14.28 38.38 -3.94
CA ASP A 436 13.33 38.20 -2.83
C ASP A 436 13.11 39.43 -1.92
N GLY A 437 13.92 40.50 -2.06
CA GLY A 437 13.78 41.73 -1.27
C GLY A 437 13.99 41.53 0.25
N CYS A 438 14.63 40.43 0.62
CA CYS A 438 14.99 40.09 2.00
C CYS A 438 16.36 40.65 2.35
N THR A 439 16.63 40.87 3.63
CA THR A 439 17.96 41.24 4.12
C THR A 439 18.85 40.02 4.23
N GLN A 440 20.18 40.22 4.15
CA GLN A 440 21.16 39.15 4.31
C GLN A 440 21.03 38.44 5.67
N THR A 441 20.70 39.19 6.73
CA THR A 441 20.49 38.65 8.07
C THR A 441 19.28 37.72 8.13
N GLU A 442 18.15 38.10 7.51
CA GLU A 442 16.97 37.24 7.45
C GLU A 442 17.25 35.94 6.69
N LEU A 443 17.99 36.04 5.59
CA LEU A 443 18.42 34.88 4.80
C LEU A 443 19.31 33.94 5.62
N GLN A 444 20.29 34.47 6.35
CA GLN A 444 21.19 33.67 7.20
C GLN A 444 20.43 32.99 8.34
N LEU A 445 19.57 33.72 9.06
CA LEU A 445 18.77 33.18 10.15
C LEU A 445 17.86 32.05 9.69
N LEU A 446 17.16 32.24 8.56
CA LEU A 446 16.28 31.18 8.05
C LEU A 446 17.06 30.01 7.47
N THR A 447 18.16 30.27 6.78
CA THR A 447 19.03 29.21 6.25
C THR A 447 19.51 28.30 7.38
N GLU A 448 19.98 28.87 8.49
CA GLU A 448 20.42 28.09 9.64
C GLU A 448 19.25 27.33 10.29
N ALA A 449 18.07 27.95 10.42
CA ALA A 449 16.88 27.27 10.91
C ALA A 449 16.46 26.09 10.03
N PHE A 450 16.55 26.24 8.70
CA PHE A 450 16.24 25.20 7.72
C PHE A 450 17.26 24.06 7.75
N CYS A 451 18.56 24.39 7.78
CA CYS A 451 19.64 23.40 7.83
C CYS A 451 19.59 22.60 9.14
N ARG A 452 19.38 23.27 10.28
CA ARG A 452 19.15 22.58 11.57
C ARG A 452 17.95 21.66 11.54
N ALA A 453 16.90 22.00 10.79
CA ALA A 453 15.74 21.14 10.67
C ALA A 453 16.06 19.82 9.94
N LEU A 454 16.88 19.87 8.89
CA LEU A 454 17.39 18.69 8.18
C LEU A 454 18.29 17.85 9.08
N GLU A 455 19.27 18.48 9.73
CA GLU A 455 20.22 17.80 10.63
C GLU A 455 19.51 17.17 11.83
N SER A 456 18.47 17.83 12.37
CA SER A 456 17.65 17.27 13.44
C SER A 456 16.90 16.01 13.02
N VAL A 457 16.54 15.85 11.74
CA VAL A 457 15.96 14.60 11.23
C VAL A 457 17.02 13.51 11.19
N ALA A 458 18.22 13.81 10.67
CA ALA A 458 19.33 12.87 10.66
C ALA A 458 19.71 12.41 12.10
N GLY A 459 19.81 13.35 13.04
CA GLY A 459 20.06 13.05 14.45
C GLY A 459 18.94 12.27 15.13
N SER A 460 17.72 12.26 14.58
CA SER A 460 16.61 11.43 15.11
C SER A 460 16.77 9.94 14.83
N LEU A 461 17.80 9.53 14.06
CA LEU A 461 18.14 8.11 13.87
C LEU A 461 18.82 7.50 15.11
N GLU A 462 19.39 8.35 15.97
CA GLU A 462 20.04 7.96 17.20
C GLU A 462 19.03 7.92 18.36
N HIS A 463 18.91 6.77 19.04
CA HIS A 463 17.94 6.57 20.14
C HIS A 463 18.58 6.34 21.50
N ASP A 464 19.82 5.86 21.53
CA ASP A 464 20.47 5.34 22.74
C ASP A 464 21.68 6.17 23.22
N GLY A 465 22.05 7.24 22.49
CA GLY A 465 23.08 8.20 22.94
C GLY A 465 24.51 7.71 22.81
N ASP A 466 24.80 6.82 21.86
CA ASP A 466 26.10 6.16 21.66
C ASP A 466 27.02 6.90 20.66
N LEU A 467 26.80 8.20 20.38
CA LEU A 467 27.70 9.03 19.57
C LEU A 467 28.57 10.02 20.37
#